data_AF-A0A7I4E7V7-F1
#
_entry.id   AF-A0A7I4E7V7-F1
#
_cell.length_a   1.000
_cell.length_b   1.000
_cell.length_c   1.000
_cell.angle_alpha   90.00
_cell.angle_beta   90.00
_cell.angle_gamma   90.00
#
_symmetry.space_group_name_H-M   'P 1'
#
loop_
_entity.id
_entity.type
_entity.pdbx_description
1 polymer ?
#
loop_
_entity_poly.entity_id
_entity_poly.type
_entity_poly.pdbx_seq_one_letter_code
_entity_poly.pdbx_strand_id
1 'polypeptide(L)'
;MNAGLGYGAHNCSMHVMGRAGAGAVSHLCCGSSSRCSSSAVGREFSVRGFERPGCNWLRLPLRRGSDVASCHGLSWTVPTRRGGKRYPSVCASTTVPTRIYDGVAEDQEDYIKAGGEELDLVQLQASKSFDQSKIGEKLQLLGDETLDLVVVGCGPAGMCLAAEAAKQGLNVGLVGPDLPFVNNYGVWTDEFAALGLEDCIEQTWKDSAMYIEEDSPIMIGRAYGRVSRTLLREELLRRCAEGGVRYVDSKVDRILEVDEDLSTVLCTNGKNIKSRLVTVASGAAAGRFLRYETGGLGVVVQTAYGVEVEVEHYPYDPDFMLFMDYRDYKGREKGSVSAEEVPTFLYAMPISCTRVFFEETCLAARPTMPFSVLRERLQERFKKMGIKVLHIYEEEWSYIPVGSTLPVTSQRQLGFGAAASMVHPATGKWLLSSPLSVRGSILCRSHC
;
A
#
# COMPACT_ATOMS: atom_id res chain seq x y z
N MET A 1 14.13 -22.14 74.42
CA MET A 1 14.71 -20.89 74.97
C MET A 1 14.13 -19.75 74.14
N ASN A 2 13.32 -18.90 74.79
CA ASN A 2 12.68 -17.61 74.42
C ASN A 2 12.30 -17.38 72.93
N ALA A 3 11.04 -17.35 72.48
CA ALA A 3 9.76 -16.74 72.91
C ALA A 3 9.59 -15.23 72.56
N GLY A 4 8.48 -14.91 71.88
CA GLY A 4 7.85 -13.58 71.70
C GLY A 4 7.55 -13.22 70.23
N LEU A 5 6.39 -13.50 69.61
CA LEU A 5 4.99 -13.01 69.76
C LEU A 5 4.73 -11.52 69.40
N GLY A 6 3.72 -11.31 68.53
CA GLY A 6 2.98 -10.06 68.29
C GLY A 6 2.69 -9.80 66.79
N TYR A 7 1.66 -10.37 66.15
CA TYR A 7 0.25 -9.93 66.05
C TYR A 7 0.02 -8.44 65.71
N GLY A 8 -0.75 -8.20 64.63
CA GLY A 8 -1.42 -6.92 64.38
C GLY A 8 -1.89 -6.71 62.94
N ALA A 9 -3.00 -7.37 62.54
CA ALA A 9 -3.82 -6.95 61.40
C ALA A 9 -4.87 -5.94 61.88
N HIS A 10 -5.21 -4.90 61.09
CA HIS A 10 -6.57 -4.33 61.04
C HIS A 10 -6.81 -3.49 59.79
N ASN A 11 -8.08 -3.53 59.39
CA ASN A 11 -8.74 -3.20 58.14
C ASN A 11 -9.19 -1.73 58.00
N CYS A 12 -9.56 -1.40 56.75
CA CYS A 12 -10.68 -0.54 56.30
C CYS A 12 -10.64 0.98 56.57
N SER A 13 -10.78 1.78 55.51
CA SER A 13 -12.11 2.17 55.00
C SER A 13 -12.01 3.14 53.81
N MET A 14 -12.87 2.89 52.81
CA MET A 14 -13.32 3.87 51.81
C MET A 14 -14.08 5.03 52.48
N HIS A 15 -13.94 6.25 51.95
CA HIS A 15 -15.09 7.14 51.80
C HIS A 15 -14.97 8.04 50.56
N VAL A 16 -16.15 8.28 50.00
CA VAL A 16 -16.48 8.82 48.69
C VAL A 16 -17.00 10.26 48.82
N MET A 17 -16.98 10.99 47.69
CA MET A 17 -17.81 12.13 47.28
C MET A 17 -17.34 13.57 47.58
N GLY A 18 -17.37 14.41 46.54
CA GLY A 18 -17.73 15.83 46.72
C GLY A 18 -17.23 16.88 45.71
N ARG A 19 -17.73 16.84 44.45
CA ARG A 19 -18.10 17.96 43.53
C ARG A 19 -17.44 19.36 43.58
N ALA A 20 -17.06 19.78 42.36
CA ALA A 20 -17.42 21.04 41.64
C ALA A 20 -16.72 22.38 41.95
N GLY A 21 -16.31 23.07 40.87
CA GLY A 21 -16.00 24.51 40.88
C GLY A 21 -15.34 24.99 39.57
N ALA A 22 -16.03 25.83 38.82
CA ALA A 22 -15.64 26.39 37.52
C ALA A 22 -14.95 27.77 37.61
N GLY A 23 -14.30 28.18 36.52
CA GLY A 23 -13.91 29.56 36.17
C GLY A 23 -12.45 29.90 36.48
N ALA A 24 -11.75 30.79 35.79
CA ALA A 24 -12.02 31.54 34.56
C ALA A 24 -10.66 32.10 34.06
N VAL A 25 -10.62 32.36 32.75
CA VAL A 25 -9.77 33.27 31.96
C VAL A 25 -8.85 34.26 32.70
N SER A 26 -7.60 34.37 32.23
CA SER A 26 -6.85 35.64 32.24
C SER A 26 -5.92 35.77 31.02
N HIS A 27 -6.21 36.76 30.18
CA HIS A 27 -5.34 37.35 29.17
C HIS A 27 -4.31 38.30 29.82
N LEU A 28 -3.07 38.31 29.29
CA LEU A 28 -2.10 39.44 29.28
C LEU A 28 -0.96 39.04 28.31
N CYS A 29 -0.91 39.54 27.08
CA CYS A 29 -0.30 40.80 26.60
C CYS A 29 1.24 40.93 26.69
N CYS A 30 1.82 41.00 25.48
CA CYS A 30 2.93 41.87 25.02
C CYS A 30 4.42 41.57 25.30
N GLY A 31 5.18 41.61 24.19
CA GLY A 31 6.59 42.02 24.09
C GLY A 31 7.58 40.88 24.32
N SER A 32 8.66 40.69 23.57
CA SER A 32 9.34 41.57 22.62
C SER A 32 10.42 40.76 21.91
N SER A 33 10.68 41.16 20.67
CA SER A 33 11.85 40.89 19.85
C SER A 33 13.19 40.81 20.61
N SER A 34 13.97 39.77 20.32
CA SER A 34 15.44 39.84 20.41
C SER A 34 16.07 39.12 19.22
N ARG A 35 16.52 39.93 18.25
CA ARG A 35 17.51 39.54 17.25
C ARG A 35 18.82 39.25 17.99
N CYS A 36 19.35 38.04 17.87
CA CYS A 36 20.75 37.78 18.11
C CYS A 36 21.46 37.68 16.77
N SER A 37 22.29 38.68 16.52
CA SER A 37 23.34 38.70 15.52
C SER A 37 24.56 37.92 16.04
N SER A 38 25.03 36.95 15.27
CA SER A 38 26.42 36.48 15.33
C SER A 38 26.90 36.13 13.92
N SER A 39 27.89 36.90 13.51
CA SER A 39 28.68 36.82 12.29
C SER A 39 29.70 35.67 12.30
N ALA A 40 30.15 35.32 11.09
CA ALA A 40 31.35 34.54 10.74
C ALA A 40 31.15 33.00 10.78
N VAL A 41 31.56 32.19 9.80
CA VAL A 41 32.61 32.30 8.77
C VAL A 41 32.16 31.50 7.55
N GLY A 42 32.18 32.13 6.36
CA GLY A 42 32.08 31.40 5.10
C GLY A 42 33.36 30.61 4.85
N ARG A 43 33.24 29.30 4.68
CA ARG A 43 34.28 28.47 4.04
C ARG A 43 33.73 28.01 2.69
N GLU A 44 34.09 28.74 1.65
CA GLU A 44 34.09 28.24 0.29
C GLU A 44 35.13 27.12 0.18
N PHE A 45 34.66 25.90 -0.07
CA PHE A 45 35.53 24.83 -0.57
C PHE A 45 35.44 24.82 -2.10
N SER A 46 36.50 25.31 -2.73
CA SER A 46 36.80 25.13 -4.14
C SER A 46 37.07 23.63 -4.40
N VAL A 47 36.23 23.00 -5.23
CA VAL A 47 36.56 21.70 -5.84
C VAL A 47 36.99 21.98 -7.27
N ARG A 48 38.28 21.74 -7.51
CA ARG A 48 38.93 21.81 -8.82
C ARG A 48 38.30 20.78 -9.77
N GLY A 49 38.07 21.23 -11.00
CA GLY A 49 37.65 20.37 -12.11
C GLY A 49 38.64 19.24 -12.35
N PHE A 50 38.10 18.06 -12.66
CA PHE A 50 38.84 16.96 -13.23
C PHE A 50 38.23 16.60 -14.57
N GLU A 51 39.13 16.48 -15.55
CA GLU A 51 38.89 16.40 -16.98
C GLU A 51 38.25 15.08 -17.42
N ARG A 52 37.46 15.14 -18.49
CA ARG A 52 36.91 13.99 -19.22
C ARG A 52 37.93 13.49 -20.25
N PRO A 53 38.20 12.17 -20.37
CA PRO A 53 38.88 11.65 -21.54
C PRO A 53 37.89 11.50 -22.70
N GLY A 54 38.21 12.14 -23.84
CA GLY A 54 37.46 12.00 -25.09
C GLY A 54 37.76 10.69 -25.81
N CYS A 55 36.78 10.19 -26.57
CA CYS A 55 37.02 9.23 -27.64
C CYS A 55 36.39 9.75 -28.93
N ASN A 56 37.27 9.88 -29.93
CA ASN A 56 37.06 10.43 -31.26
C ASN A 56 36.15 9.53 -32.11
N TRP A 57 35.20 10.17 -32.78
CA TRP A 57 34.51 9.64 -33.94
C TRP A 57 35.41 9.75 -35.17
N LEU A 58 35.70 8.63 -35.83
CA LEU A 58 36.29 8.59 -37.16
C LEU A 58 35.33 7.88 -38.13
N ARG A 59 35.14 8.55 -39.26
CA ARG A 59 34.19 8.32 -40.34
C ARG A 59 34.82 7.47 -41.46
N LEU A 60 33.95 6.74 -42.17
CA LEU A 60 33.98 6.32 -43.60
C LEU A 60 34.83 5.09 -44.02
N PRO A 61 34.59 4.45 -45.19
CA PRO A 61 33.41 4.47 -46.10
C PRO A 61 32.93 3.10 -46.67
N LEU A 62 31.75 3.17 -47.29
CA LEU A 62 31.10 2.36 -48.35
C LEU A 62 31.97 1.45 -49.25
N ARG A 63 31.47 0.24 -49.59
CA ARG A 63 31.09 -0.18 -50.97
C ARG A 63 30.62 -1.66 -51.13
N ARG A 64 29.52 -1.80 -51.89
CA ARG A 64 29.18 -2.74 -53.01
C ARG A 64 28.96 -4.25 -52.80
N GLY A 65 27.88 -4.71 -53.45
CA GLY A 65 27.77 -5.95 -54.21
C GLY A 65 26.42 -6.65 -53.99
N SER A 66 25.42 -6.47 -54.87
CA SER A 66 24.99 -7.42 -55.94
C SER A 66 24.29 -8.68 -55.39
N ASP A 67 23.26 -9.29 -55.94
CA ASP A 67 22.23 -9.07 -56.98
C ASP A 67 21.43 -10.39 -56.97
N VAL A 68 20.28 -10.42 -57.66
CA VAL A 68 19.63 -11.61 -58.28
C VAL A 68 18.46 -12.32 -57.55
N ALA A 69 17.33 -12.28 -58.30
CA ALA A 69 16.31 -13.29 -58.57
C ALA A 69 14.89 -13.16 -57.95
N SER A 70 14.02 -12.78 -58.89
CA SER A 70 12.57 -12.91 -59.00
C SER A 70 11.98 -14.31 -58.77
N CYS A 71 10.68 -14.36 -58.47
CA CYS A 71 9.72 -15.25 -59.15
C CYS A 71 8.29 -14.65 -59.13
N HIS A 72 7.63 -14.74 -60.29
CA HIS A 72 6.28 -14.28 -60.62
C HIS A 72 5.24 -15.43 -60.59
N GLY A 73 3.95 -15.08 -60.52
CA GLY A 73 2.81 -15.86 -61.03
C GLY A 73 1.87 -16.38 -59.94
N LEU A 74 0.53 -16.32 -60.01
CA LEU A 74 -0.41 -16.19 -61.13
C LEU A 74 -1.78 -15.71 -60.61
N SER A 75 -2.55 -15.05 -61.48
CA SER A 75 -3.96 -14.69 -61.29
C SER A 75 -4.90 -15.82 -61.70
N TRP A 76 -6.14 -15.81 -61.17
CA TRP A 76 -7.33 -16.34 -61.85
C TRP A 76 -8.56 -15.51 -61.47
N THR A 77 -9.43 -15.29 -62.44
CA THR A 77 -10.71 -14.57 -62.32
C THR A 77 -11.87 -15.36 -62.96
N VAL A 78 -13.09 -15.03 -62.50
CA VAL A 78 -14.43 -15.11 -63.16
C VAL A 78 -15.25 -16.41 -62.90
N PRO A 79 -16.63 -16.46 -62.87
CA PRO A 79 -17.71 -15.44 -62.89
C PRO A 79 -18.86 -15.57 -61.84
N THR A 80 -19.74 -14.56 -61.90
CA THR A 80 -21.05 -14.27 -61.26
C THR A 80 -22.22 -15.28 -61.39
N ARG A 81 -23.19 -15.22 -60.44
CA ARG A 81 -24.64 -15.44 -60.70
C ARG A 81 -25.57 -14.71 -59.70
N ARG A 82 -26.70 -14.20 -60.21
CA ARG A 82 -27.80 -13.48 -59.52
C ARG A 82 -28.76 -14.43 -58.77
N GLY A 83 -29.39 -13.95 -57.69
CA GLY A 83 -30.62 -14.51 -57.09
C GLY A 83 -30.96 -13.86 -55.73
N GLY A 84 -32.14 -13.26 -55.59
CA GLY A 84 -32.50 -12.38 -54.47
C GLY A 84 -33.22 -13.02 -53.28
N LYS A 85 -33.32 -12.25 -52.19
CA LYS A 85 -34.47 -12.09 -51.26
C LYS A 85 -34.10 -11.05 -50.19
N ARG A 86 -34.88 -9.99 -50.04
CA ARG A 86 -34.75 -8.99 -48.96
C ARG A 86 -35.56 -9.47 -47.75
N TYR A 87 -34.90 -9.58 -46.60
CA TYR A 87 -35.54 -9.57 -45.28
C TYR A 87 -35.11 -8.26 -44.57
N PRO A 88 -35.97 -7.62 -43.76
CA PRO A 88 -35.59 -6.41 -43.05
C PRO A 88 -34.59 -6.75 -41.95
N SER A 89 -33.38 -6.22 -42.05
CA SER A 89 -32.39 -6.27 -40.98
C SER A 89 -32.81 -5.30 -39.87
N VAL A 90 -33.12 -5.83 -38.70
CA VAL A 90 -33.10 -5.07 -37.45
C VAL A 90 -31.65 -4.71 -37.19
N CYS A 91 -31.27 -3.45 -37.45
CA CYS A 91 -29.96 -2.94 -37.08
C CYS A 91 -29.92 -2.77 -35.55
N ALA A 92 -29.52 -3.81 -34.83
CA ALA A 92 -28.85 -3.61 -33.55
C ALA A 92 -27.48 -3.01 -33.86
N SER A 93 -27.26 -1.76 -33.45
CA SER A 93 -25.95 -1.13 -33.48
C SER A 93 -25.03 -1.87 -32.52
N THR A 94 -24.36 -2.91 -32.99
CA THR A 94 -23.28 -3.56 -32.24
C THR A 94 -22.07 -2.64 -32.33
N THR A 95 -21.95 -1.70 -31.38
CA THR A 95 -20.75 -0.87 -31.26
C THR A 95 -19.59 -1.78 -30.91
N VAL A 96 -18.68 -1.98 -31.87
CA VAL A 96 -17.48 -2.80 -31.68
C VAL A 96 -16.52 -2.00 -30.79
N PRO A 97 -15.96 -2.58 -29.71
CA PRO A 97 -15.00 -1.88 -28.86
C PRO A 97 -13.83 -1.36 -29.68
N THR A 98 -13.44 -0.10 -29.48
CA THR A 98 -12.32 0.50 -30.20
C THR A 98 -10.98 -0.02 -29.69
N ARG A 99 -10.91 -0.40 -28.40
CA ARG A 99 -9.79 -1.13 -27.81
C ARG A 99 -10.28 -2.10 -26.74
N ILE A 100 -9.70 -3.30 -26.74
CA ILE A 100 -9.90 -4.32 -25.71
C ILE A 100 -8.61 -4.40 -24.91
N TYR A 101 -8.69 -4.17 -23.59
CA TYR A 101 -7.63 -4.62 -22.69
C TYR A 101 -7.89 -6.11 -22.45
N ASP A 102 -7.47 -6.92 -23.42
CA ASP A 102 -7.30 -8.34 -23.23
C ASP A 102 -6.17 -8.51 -22.21
N GLY A 103 -6.27 -9.49 -21.31
CA GLY A 103 -5.17 -9.84 -20.41
C GLY A 103 -3.94 -10.18 -21.24
N VAL A 104 -3.09 -9.18 -21.49
CA VAL A 104 -1.84 -9.34 -22.20
C VAL A 104 -0.91 -10.09 -21.25
N ALA A 105 -0.23 -11.10 -21.80
CA ALA A 105 0.73 -12.03 -21.19
C ALA A 105 1.23 -11.61 -19.81
N GLU A 106 1.16 -12.55 -18.85
CA GLU A 106 1.78 -12.48 -17.52
C GLU A 106 3.13 -11.76 -17.62
N ASP A 107 3.11 -10.46 -17.35
CA ASP A 107 4.30 -9.65 -17.25
C ASP A 107 5.05 -10.22 -16.06
N GLN A 108 6.33 -10.57 -16.24
CA GLN A 108 7.17 -11.05 -15.16
C GLN A 108 7.11 -10.09 -13.96
N GLU A 109 6.94 -8.78 -14.20
CA GLU A 109 6.71 -7.80 -13.14
C GLU A 109 5.37 -7.99 -12.43
N ASP A 110 4.28 -8.31 -13.13
CA ASP A 110 2.96 -8.54 -12.53
C ASP A 110 2.94 -9.84 -11.72
N TYR A 111 3.62 -10.89 -12.19
CA TYR A 111 3.85 -12.11 -11.41
C TYR A 111 4.58 -11.82 -10.10
N ILE A 112 5.66 -11.04 -10.14
CA ILE A 112 6.37 -10.60 -8.93
C ILE A 112 5.45 -9.74 -8.06
N LYS A 113 4.75 -8.74 -8.61
CA LYS A 113 3.82 -7.89 -7.86
C LYS A 113 2.70 -8.69 -7.16
N ALA A 114 2.30 -9.83 -7.73
CA ALA A 114 1.25 -10.69 -7.18
C ALA A 114 1.71 -11.56 -6.00
N GLY A 115 3.02 -11.73 -5.81
CA GLY A 115 3.59 -12.60 -4.78
C GLY A 115 4.81 -13.39 -5.25
N GLY A 116 4.99 -13.54 -6.57
CA GLY A 116 6.07 -14.33 -7.15
C GLY A 116 6.09 -15.77 -6.60
N GLU A 117 7.26 -16.21 -6.14
CA GLU A 117 7.45 -17.53 -5.53
C GLU A 117 6.69 -17.70 -4.20
N GLU A 118 6.31 -16.61 -3.53
CA GLU A 118 5.59 -16.62 -2.26
C GLU A 118 4.06 -16.49 -2.44
N LEU A 119 3.55 -16.61 -3.67
CA LEU A 119 2.14 -16.38 -4.03
C LEU A 119 1.16 -17.18 -3.15
N ASP A 120 1.47 -18.43 -2.83
CA ASP A 120 0.59 -19.28 -2.01
C ASP A 120 0.38 -18.70 -0.60
N LEU A 121 1.44 -18.17 0.01
CA LEU A 121 1.37 -17.53 1.34
C LEU A 121 0.68 -16.17 1.28
N VAL A 122 0.88 -15.41 0.19
CA VAL A 122 0.15 -14.16 -0.06
C VAL A 122 -1.35 -14.42 -0.21
N GLN A 123 -1.73 -15.47 -0.95
CA GLN A 123 -3.13 -15.88 -1.09
C GLN A 123 -3.70 -16.40 0.23
N LEU A 124 -2.93 -17.16 1.00
CA LEU A 124 -3.34 -17.60 2.34
C LEU A 124 -3.64 -16.40 3.24
N GLN A 125 -2.75 -15.41 3.30
CA GLN A 125 -2.97 -14.15 4.02
C GLN A 125 -4.25 -13.45 3.55
N ALA A 126 -4.44 -13.29 2.23
CA ALA A 126 -5.63 -12.66 1.64
C ALA A 126 -6.94 -13.43 1.89
N SER A 127 -6.86 -14.74 2.14
CA SER A 127 -8.01 -15.62 2.36
C SER A 127 -8.49 -15.70 3.81
N LYS A 128 -7.77 -15.07 4.76
CA LYS A 128 -8.16 -15.05 6.16
C LYS A 128 -9.57 -14.48 6.34
N SER A 129 -10.37 -15.15 7.16
CA SER A 129 -11.73 -14.74 7.46
C SER A 129 -11.78 -13.85 8.71
N PHE A 130 -12.71 -12.89 8.68
CA PHE A 130 -13.02 -12.02 9.79
C PHE A 130 -14.53 -11.94 9.95
N ASP A 131 -15.01 -11.82 11.18
CA ASP A 131 -16.42 -11.54 11.45
C ASP A 131 -16.68 -10.05 11.18
N GLN A 132 -17.40 -9.75 10.09
CA GLN A 132 -17.65 -8.39 9.62
C GLN A 132 -18.92 -8.34 8.75
N SER A 133 -19.54 -7.16 8.70
CA SER A 133 -20.72 -6.94 7.85
C SER A 133 -20.37 -7.04 6.36
N LYS A 134 -21.31 -7.50 5.52
CA LYS A 134 -21.10 -7.55 4.08
C LYS A 134 -21.20 -6.15 3.46
N ILE A 135 -20.38 -5.86 2.45
CA ILE A 135 -20.43 -4.55 1.74
C ILE A 135 -21.84 -4.31 1.18
N GLY A 136 -22.45 -5.36 0.59
CA GLY A 136 -23.79 -5.29 0.02
C GLY A 136 -24.93 -5.11 1.05
N GLU A 137 -24.68 -5.27 2.35
CA GLU A 137 -25.65 -4.94 3.40
C GLU A 137 -25.63 -3.45 3.74
N LYS A 138 -24.51 -2.75 3.47
CA LYS A 138 -24.29 -1.35 3.81
C LYS A 138 -24.46 -0.42 2.61
N LEU A 139 -24.11 -0.89 1.41
CA LEU A 139 -24.16 -0.11 0.17
C LEU A 139 -25.32 -0.58 -0.72
N GLN A 140 -25.93 0.38 -1.42
CA GLN A 140 -26.97 0.07 -2.40
C GLN A 140 -26.40 -0.71 -3.58
N LEU A 141 -27.16 -1.66 -4.12
CA LEU A 141 -26.77 -2.37 -5.33
C LEU A 141 -26.79 -1.40 -6.52
N LEU A 142 -25.80 -1.52 -7.40
CA LEU A 142 -25.74 -0.73 -8.63
C LEU A 142 -26.89 -1.11 -9.58
N GLY A 143 -27.51 -0.13 -10.26
CA GLY A 143 -28.49 -0.39 -11.31
C GLY A 143 -27.85 -0.51 -12.71
N ASP A 144 -28.59 -0.11 -13.74
CA ASP A 144 -28.18 -0.14 -15.16
C ASP A 144 -27.77 1.26 -15.70
N GLU A 145 -27.70 2.25 -14.81
CA GLU A 145 -27.31 3.61 -15.14
C GLU A 145 -25.84 3.75 -15.57
N THR A 146 -25.58 4.80 -16.35
CA THR A 146 -24.22 5.23 -16.63
C THR A 146 -23.66 6.01 -15.44
N LEU A 147 -22.48 5.59 -14.98
CA LEU A 147 -21.76 6.20 -13.88
C LEU A 147 -20.77 7.28 -14.37
N ASP A 148 -20.44 8.20 -13.48
CA ASP A 148 -19.33 9.12 -13.70
C ASP A 148 -18.00 8.44 -13.41
N LEU A 149 -17.97 7.60 -12.36
CA LEU A 149 -16.79 6.86 -11.93
C LEU A 149 -17.12 5.42 -11.52
N VAL A 150 -16.31 4.48 -11.98
CA VAL A 150 -16.22 3.12 -11.41
C VAL A 150 -14.86 2.94 -10.76
N VAL A 151 -14.86 2.48 -9.50
CA VAL A 151 -13.67 2.10 -8.74
C VAL A 151 -13.59 0.58 -8.68
N VAL A 152 -12.54 0.02 -9.28
CA VAL A 152 -12.24 -1.42 -9.29
C VAL A 152 -11.36 -1.76 -8.10
N GLY A 153 -11.88 -2.51 -7.14
CA GLY A 153 -11.17 -2.93 -5.93
C GLY A 153 -11.81 -2.36 -4.67
N CYS A 154 -12.18 -3.24 -3.74
CA CYS A 154 -12.86 -2.90 -2.48
C CYS A 154 -11.89 -2.82 -1.28
N GLY A 155 -10.60 -2.57 -1.52
CA GLY A 155 -9.63 -2.33 -0.46
C GLY A 155 -9.73 -0.90 0.12
N PRO A 156 -8.89 -0.55 1.12
CA PRO A 156 -8.91 0.78 1.73
C PRO A 156 -8.78 1.91 0.70
N ALA A 157 -7.86 1.78 -0.26
CA ALA A 157 -7.65 2.77 -1.31
C ALA A 157 -8.90 2.98 -2.19
N GLY A 158 -9.55 1.89 -2.60
CA GLY A 158 -10.73 1.96 -3.45
C GLY A 158 -11.94 2.54 -2.72
N MET A 159 -12.18 2.14 -1.47
CA MET A 159 -13.25 2.70 -0.66
C MET A 159 -13.02 4.19 -0.33
N CYS A 160 -11.80 4.59 0.04
CA CYS A 160 -11.46 6.00 0.24
C CYS A 160 -11.73 6.84 -1.01
N LEU A 161 -11.27 6.38 -2.18
CA LEU A 161 -11.48 7.08 -3.44
C LEU A 161 -12.96 7.19 -3.79
N ALA A 162 -13.70 6.08 -3.64
CA ALA A 162 -15.13 6.05 -3.93
C ALA A 162 -15.91 7.03 -3.03
N ALA A 163 -15.62 7.01 -1.72
CA ALA A 163 -16.24 7.90 -0.75
C ALA A 163 -15.94 9.38 -1.06
N GLU A 164 -14.68 9.74 -1.29
CA GLU A 164 -14.32 11.14 -1.57
C GLU A 164 -14.88 11.60 -2.92
N ALA A 165 -14.85 10.76 -3.96
CA ALA A 165 -15.45 11.08 -5.26
C ALA A 165 -16.96 11.31 -5.15
N ALA A 166 -17.67 10.46 -4.40
CA ALA A 166 -19.10 10.59 -4.20
C ALA A 166 -19.46 11.83 -3.37
N LYS A 167 -18.63 12.18 -2.38
CA LYS A 167 -18.76 13.43 -1.60
C LYS A 167 -18.64 14.69 -2.47
N GLN A 168 -17.88 14.63 -3.56
CA GLN A 168 -17.79 15.70 -4.58
C GLN A 168 -19.00 15.71 -5.56
N GLY A 169 -19.99 14.83 -5.34
CA GLY A 169 -21.24 14.79 -6.12
C GLY A 169 -21.20 13.88 -7.35
N LEU A 170 -20.18 13.03 -7.51
CA LEU A 170 -20.10 12.09 -8.63
C LEU A 170 -21.00 10.88 -8.43
N ASN A 171 -21.56 10.35 -9.52
CA ASN A 171 -22.23 9.05 -9.52
C ASN A 171 -21.20 7.93 -9.52
N VAL A 172 -20.95 7.32 -8.35
CA VAL A 172 -19.88 6.35 -8.16
C VAL A 172 -20.41 4.92 -8.03
N GLY A 173 -19.75 3.99 -8.71
CA GLY A 173 -19.86 2.54 -8.50
C GLY A 173 -18.56 1.97 -7.95
N LEU A 174 -18.67 1.11 -6.95
CA LEU A 174 -17.58 0.30 -6.39
C LEU A 174 -17.78 -1.15 -6.84
N VAL A 175 -16.76 -1.76 -7.44
CA VAL A 175 -16.83 -3.15 -7.92
C VAL A 175 -15.64 -3.95 -7.41
N GLY A 176 -15.92 -5.13 -6.86
CA GLY A 176 -14.89 -6.03 -6.35
C GLY A 176 -15.47 -7.08 -5.43
N PRO A 177 -14.74 -8.18 -5.18
CA PRO A 177 -15.16 -9.18 -4.22
C PRO A 177 -15.21 -8.59 -2.80
N ASP A 178 -16.19 -9.02 -2.00
CA ASP A 178 -16.27 -8.66 -0.58
C ASP A 178 -15.24 -9.44 0.25
N LEU A 179 -14.03 -8.88 0.33
CA LEU A 179 -12.91 -9.42 1.09
C LEU A 179 -12.62 -8.57 2.35
N PRO A 180 -12.20 -9.18 3.47
CA PRO A 180 -11.75 -8.46 4.65
C PRO A 180 -10.45 -7.71 4.42
N PHE A 181 -10.19 -6.73 5.28
CA PHE A 181 -8.86 -6.15 5.44
C PHE A 181 -8.08 -7.07 6.36
N VAL A 182 -7.06 -7.75 5.83
CA VAL A 182 -6.36 -8.84 6.54
C VAL A 182 -5.02 -8.43 7.13
N ASN A 183 -4.35 -7.42 6.58
CA ASN A 183 -3.00 -7.03 7.00
C ASN A 183 -3.06 -6.07 8.20
N ASN A 184 -2.07 -6.17 9.09
CA ASN A 184 -1.91 -5.19 10.15
C ASN A 184 -1.32 -3.89 9.58
N TYR A 185 -1.84 -2.75 10.04
CA TYR A 185 -1.41 -1.44 9.57
C TYR A 185 -0.86 -0.60 10.71
N GLY A 186 0.37 -0.10 10.50
CA GLY A 186 1.02 0.89 11.34
C GLY A 186 0.98 2.27 10.71
N VAL A 187 0.60 3.30 11.47
CA VAL A 187 0.34 4.64 10.95
C VAL A 187 0.93 5.71 11.86
N TRP A 188 1.27 6.85 11.28
CA TRP A 188 1.57 8.03 12.06
C TRP A 188 0.24 8.67 12.48
N THR A 189 0.07 8.91 13.78
CA THR A 189 -1.23 9.29 14.34
C THR A 189 -1.73 10.63 13.80
N ASP A 190 -0.83 11.59 13.57
CA ASP A 190 -1.11 12.91 13.01
C ASP A 190 -1.59 12.85 11.55
N GLU A 191 -1.04 11.93 10.76
CA GLU A 191 -1.47 11.71 9.37
C GLU A 191 -2.87 11.10 9.31
N PHE A 192 -3.21 10.21 10.24
CA PHE A 192 -4.57 9.66 10.36
C PHE A 192 -5.57 10.70 10.83
N ALA A 193 -5.20 11.53 11.80
CA ALA A 193 -6.02 12.65 12.25
C ALA A 193 -6.31 13.65 11.11
N ALA A 194 -5.32 13.93 10.25
CA ALA A 194 -5.52 14.80 9.09
C ALA A 194 -6.55 14.25 8.07
N LEU A 195 -6.83 12.94 8.10
CA LEU A 195 -7.83 12.25 7.28
C LEU A 195 -9.17 12.06 7.99
N GLY A 196 -9.28 12.48 9.26
CA GLY A 196 -10.41 12.20 10.14
C GLY A 196 -10.56 10.71 10.44
N LEU A 197 -9.46 9.95 10.51
CA LEU A 197 -9.45 8.50 10.73
C LEU A 197 -8.84 8.11 12.10
N GLU A 198 -8.65 9.07 13.00
CA GLU A 198 -8.09 8.86 14.34
C GLU A 198 -8.88 7.82 15.16
N ASP A 199 -10.21 7.80 15.02
CA ASP A 199 -11.09 6.85 15.69
C ASP A 199 -10.92 5.39 15.19
N CYS A 200 -10.18 5.19 14.09
CA CYS A 200 -9.86 3.86 13.57
C CYS A 200 -8.60 3.27 14.21
N ILE A 201 -7.90 3.98 15.09
CA ILE A 201 -6.68 3.51 15.75
C ILE A 201 -7.04 2.76 17.03
N GLU A 202 -6.68 1.46 17.12
CA GLU A 202 -6.97 0.63 18.30
C GLU A 202 -5.92 0.74 19.40
N GLN A 203 -4.68 1.07 19.04
CA GLN A 203 -3.58 1.24 19.98
C GLN A 203 -2.68 2.38 19.52
N THR A 204 -2.28 3.23 20.46
CA THR A 204 -1.35 4.33 20.21
C THR A 204 -0.15 4.24 21.14
N TRP A 205 1.02 4.59 20.63
CA TRP A 205 2.25 4.79 21.39
C TRP A 205 2.71 6.23 21.23
N LYS A 206 3.20 6.81 22.33
CA LYS A 206 3.56 8.23 22.40
C LYS A 206 4.76 8.59 21.53
N ASP A 207 5.62 7.60 21.24
CA ASP A 207 6.79 7.76 20.39
C ASP A 207 7.18 6.40 19.77
N SER A 208 8.12 6.45 18.84
CA SER A 208 8.73 5.32 18.15
C SER A 208 10.24 5.27 18.41
N ALA A 209 10.76 4.07 18.63
CA ALA A 209 12.17 3.80 18.87
C ALA A 209 12.81 3.06 17.69
N MET A 210 14.06 3.39 17.38
CA MET A 210 14.87 2.71 16.38
C MET A 210 16.23 2.32 16.95
N TYR A 211 16.68 1.10 16.66
CA TYR A 211 18.00 0.60 17.03
C TYR A 211 18.76 0.23 15.76
N ILE A 212 20.01 0.70 15.66
CA ILE A 212 20.89 0.42 14.51
C ILE A 212 22.00 -0.55 14.94
N GLU A 213 23.00 -0.06 15.67
CA GLU A 213 24.09 -0.90 16.21
C GLU A 213 24.18 -0.90 17.74
N GLU A 214 23.75 0.18 18.39
CA GLU A 214 23.92 0.40 19.82
C GLU A 214 22.66 0.00 20.59
N ASP A 215 22.83 -0.34 21.87
CA ASP A 215 21.71 -0.69 22.76
C ASP A 215 20.91 0.52 23.24
N SER A 216 21.36 1.74 22.93
CA SER A 216 20.56 2.95 23.12
C SER A 216 19.68 3.23 21.90
N PRO A 217 18.36 3.41 22.07
CA PRO A 217 17.48 3.72 20.96
C PRO A 217 17.67 5.16 20.47
N ILE A 218 17.49 5.36 19.17
CA ILE A 218 17.18 6.64 18.55
C ILE A 218 15.67 6.83 18.63
N MET A 219 15.21 7.82 19.41
CA MET A 219 13.79 8.18 19.48
C MET A 219 13.43 9.04 18.27
N ILE A 220 12.35 8.68 17.58
CA ILE A 220 11.89 9.38 16.36
C ILE A 220 11.20 10.71 16.70
N GLY A 221 10.59 10.81 17.89
CA GLY A 221 9.82 11.96 18.32
C GLY A 221 8.44 12.05 17.65
N ARG A 222 7.86 10.91 17.24
CA ARG A 222 6.58 10.87 16.52
C ARG A 222 5.70 9.72 17.00
N ALA A 223 4.48 10.06 17.42
CA ALA A 223 3.50 9.10 17.90
C ALA A 223 3.01 8.18 16.78
N TYR A 224 2.85 6.90 17.14
CA TYR A 224 2.53 5.83 16.21
C TYR A 224 1.24 5.12 16.64
N GLY A 225 0.48 4.63 15.67
CA GLY A 225 -0.77 3.92 15.92
C GLY A 225 -0.85 2.60 15.16
N ARG A 226 -1.50 1.61 15.77
CA ARG A 226 -1.99 0.40 15.10
C ARG A 226 -3.45 0.63 14.72
N VAL A 227 -3.76 0.41 13.45
CA VAL A 227 -5.13 0.60 12.94
C VAL A 227 -5.96 -0.64 13.20
N SER A 228 -7.18 -0.45 13.69
CA SER A 228 -8.17 -1.50 13.71
C SER A 228 -8.70 -1.74 12.30
N ARG A 229 -8.44 -2.94 11.78
CA ARG A 229 -8.92 -3.40 10.46
C ARG A 229 -10.45 -3.27 10.35
N THR A 230 -11.16 -3.62 11.42
CA THR A 230 -12.62 -3.55 11.52
C THR A 230 -13.13 -2.11 11.53
N LEU A 231 -12.59 -1.25 12.42
CA LEU A 231 -13.05 0.14 12.50
C LEU A 231 -12.75 0.90 11.20
N LEU A 232 -11.58 0.69 10.61
CA LEU A 232 -11.24 1.30 9.32
C LEU A 232 -12.24 0.88 8.23
N ARG A 233 -12.53 -0.41 8.11
CA ARG A 233 -13.48 -0.89 7.08
C ARG A 233 -14.88 -0.33 7.30
N GLU A 234 -15.39 -0.37 8.54
CA GLU A 234 -16.73 0.15 8.85
C GLU A 234 -16.81 1.67 8.62
N GLU A 235 -15.78 2.44 8.98
CA GLU A 235 -15.74 3.88 8.75
C GLU A 235 -15.72 4.22 7.25
N LEU A 236 -14.91 3.51 6.45
CA LEU A 236 -14.88 3.71 5.00
C LEU A 236 -16.19 3.29 4.33
N LEU A 237 -16.83 2.21 4.81
CA LEU A 237 -18.16 1.82 4.34
C LEU A 237 -19.24 2.84 4.71
N ARG A 238 -19.20 3.40 5.93
CA ARG A 238 -20.08 4.48 6.36
C ARG A 238 -19.95 5.68 5.44
N ARG A 239 -18.72 6.14 5.14
CA ARG A 239 -18.47 7.26 4.21
C ARG A 239 -18.96 6.96 2.80
N CYS A 240 -18.75 5.74 2.30
CA CYS A 240 -19.29 5.31 1.01
C CYS A 240 -20.82 5.36 0.99
N ALA A 241 -21.48 4.87 2.04
CA ALA A 241 -22.94 4.86 2.15
C ALA A 241 -23.51 6.29 2.19
N GLU A 242 -22.90 7.18 2.98
CA GLU A 242 -23.29 8.59 3.07
C GLU A 242 -23.11 9.35 1.76
N GLY A 243 -22.07 9.01 0.99
CA GLY A 243 -21.85 9.54 -0.36
C GLY A 243 -22.79 8.96 -1.41
N GLY A 244 -23.53 7.89 -1.12
CA GLY A 244 -24.39 7.21 -2.09
C GLY A 244 -23.62 6.33 -3.09
N VAL A 245 -22.46 5.79 -2.69
CA VAL A 245 -21.70 4.83 -3.50
C VAL A 245 -22.51 3.55 -3.67
N ARG A 246 -22.61 3.07 -4.91
CA ARG A 246 -23.29 1.81 -5.26
C ARG A 246 -22.30 0.68 -5.45
N TYR A 247 -22.72 -0.55 -5.15
CA TYR A 247 -21.83 -1.70 -5.08
C TYR A 247 -22.20 -2.82 -6.06
N VAL A 248 -21.18 -3.51 -6.55
CA VAL A 248 -21.27 -4.78 -7.28
C VAL A 248 -20.27 -5.79 -6.70
N ASP A 249 -20.79 -6.85 -6.09
CA ASP A 249 -19.99 -8.01 -5.66
C ASP A 249 -19.62 -8.87 -6.87
N SER A 250 -18.48 -8.56 -7.49
CA SER A 250 -17.93 -9.32 -8.59
C SER A 250 -16.46 -9.01 -8.82
N LYS A 251 -15.74 -9.97 -9.41
CA LYS A 251 -14.45 -9.68 -10.01
C LYS A 251 -14.67 -8.99 -11.35
N VAL A 252 -13.81 -8.04 -11.69
CA VAL A 252 -13.78 -7.47 -13.04
C VAL A 252 -13.03 -8.42 -13.96
N ASP A 253 -13.65 -8.78 -15.07
CA ASP A 253 -13.01 -9.58 -16.12
C ASP A 253 -12.22 -8.67 -17.07
N ARG A 254 -12.87 -7.65 -17.64
CA ARG A 254 -12.28 -6.78 -18.67
C ARG A 254 -12.82 -5.35 -18.60
N ILE A 255 -12.07 -4.42 -19.16
CA ILE A 255 -12.49 -3.04 -19.38
C ILE A 255 -12.44 -2.76 -20.88
N LEU A 256 -13.59 -2.40 -21.46
CA LEU A 256 -13.75 -2.10 -22.88
C LEU A 256 -13.90 -0.60 -23.08
N GLU A 257 -13.10 -0.03 -23.99
CA GLU A 257 -13.29 1.35 -24.46
C GLU A 257 -14.30 1.33 -25.61
N VAL A 258 -15.49 1.91 -25.39
CA VAL A 258 -16.59 1.85 -26.37
C VAL A 258 -16.56 3.07 -27.28
N ASP A 259 -16.45 4.27 -26.70
CA ASP A 259 -16.30 5.56 -27.40
C ASP A 259 -15.32 6.46 -26.64
N GLU A 260 -15.10 7.72 -27.06
CA GLU A 260 -14.12 8.62 -26.44
C GLU A 260 -14.43 8.91 -24.94
N ASP A 261 -15.71 8.89 -24.55
CA ASP A 261 -16.19 9.37 -23.24
C ASP A 261 -16.82 8.28 -22.36
N LEU A 262 -17.07 7.08 -22.90
CA LEU A 262 -17.59 5.92 -22.19
C LEU A 262 -16.73 4.65 -22.26
N SER A 263 -16.58 4.00 -21.10
CA SER A 263 -16.02 2.65 -20.92
C SER A 263 -17.10 1.69 -20.41
N THR A 264 -16.95 0.40 -20.72
CA THR A 264 -17.77 -0.68 -20.15
C THR A 264 -16.89 -1.64 -19.35
N VAL A 265 -17.19 -1.82 -18.07
CA VAL A 265 -16.54 -2.76 -17.18
C VAL A 265 -17.35 -4.07 -17.18
N LEU A 266 -16.74 -5.15 -17.67
CA LEU A 266 -17.33 -6.48 -17.72
C LEU A 266 -16.98 -7.24 -16.45
N CYS A 267 -17.99 -7.73 -15.74
CA CYS A 267 -17.82 -8.48 -14.49
C CYS A 267 -17.95 -9.98 -14.71
N THR A 268 -17.30 -10.79 -13.87
CA THR A 268 -17.34 -12.26 -13.98
C THR A 268 -18.73 -12.85 -13.69
N ASN A 269 -19.59 -12.12 -12.98
CA ASN A 269 -20.99 -12.50 -12.77
C ASN A 269 -21.92 -12.13 -13.95
N GLY A 270 -21.38 -11.64 -15.07
CA GLY A 270 -22.12 -11.25 -16.26
C GLY A 270 -22.66 -9.82 -16.24
N LYS A 271 -22.46 -9.06 -15.16
CA LYS A 271 -22.88 -7.66 -15.09
C LYS A 271 -21.94 -6.76 -15.91
N ASN A 272 -22.54 -5.82 -16.65
CA ASN A 272 -21.82 -4.83 -17.44
C ASN A 272 -22.08 -3.44 -16.89
N ILE A 273 -21.02 -2.72 -16.52
CA ILE A 273 -21.14 -1.41 -15.89
C ILE A 273 -20.63 -0.35 -16.86
N LYS A 274 -21.48 0.64 -17.17
CA LYS A 274 -21.11 1.77 -18.02
C LYS A 274 -20.56 2.91 -17.16
N SER A 275 -19.41 3.45 -17.53
CA SER A 275 -18.78 4.54 -16.78
C SER A 275 -17.99 5.49 -17.67
N ARG A 276 -17.98 6.78 -17.33
CA ARG A 276 -17.14 7.76 -18.00
C ARG A 276 -15.66 7.58 -17.69
N LEU A 277 -15.36 7.35 -16.42
CA LEU A 277 -14.01 7.08 -15.92
C LEU A 277 -13.96 5.74 -15.16
N VAL A 278 -12.87 5.00 -15.34
CA VAL A 278 -12.59 3.79 -14.59
C VAL A 278 -11.27 3.97 -13.85
N THR A 279 -11.30 3.76 -12.54
CA THR A 279 -10.13 3.75 -11.67
C THR A 279 -9.84 2.34 -11.19
N VAL A 280 -8.58 1.96 -11.17
CA VAL A 280 -8.12 0.64 -10.76
C VAL A 280 -7.37 0.78 -9.43
N ALA A 281 -7.95 0.22 -8.38
CA ALA A 281 -7.45 0.18 -7.01
C ALA A 281 -7.43 -1.27 -6.48
N SER A 282 -7.13 -2.23 -7.36
CA SER A 282 -7.23 -3.68 -7.10
C SER A 282 -5.99 -4.33 -6.50
N GLY A 283 -5.03 -3.53 -6.02
CA GLY A 283 -3.72 -4.00 -5.54
C GLY A 283 -2.59 -3.73 -6.54
N ALA A 284 -1.36 -4.12 -6.18
CA ALA A 284 -0.16 -3.81 -6.97
C ALA A 284 -0.09 -4.58 -8.30
N ALA A 285 -0.57 -5.83 -8.33
CA ALA A 285 -0.66 -6.65 -9.54
C ALA A 285 -1.90 -6.27 -10.35
N ALA A 286 -1.82 -5.13 -11.05
CA ALA A 286 -2.92 -4.57 -11.84
C ALA A 286 -2.60 -4.51 -13.34
N GLY A 287 -1.57 -5.23 -13.81
CA GLY A 287 -1.16 -5.30 -15.22
C GLY A 287 -2.28 -5.74 -16.17
N ARG A 288 -3.26 -6.49 -15.66
CA ARG A 288 -4.47 -6.87 -16.40
C ARG A 288 -5.33 -5.68 -16.84
N PHE A 289 -5.32 -4.58 -16.07
CA PHE A 289 -6.17 -3.41 -16.30
C PHE A 289 -5.41 -2.13 -16.61
N LEU A 290 -4.13 -2.07 -16.23
CA LEU A 290 -3.26 -0.92 -16.40
C LEU A 290 -2.01 -1.30 -17.19
N ARG A 291 -1.59 -0.40 -18.08
CA ARG A 291 -0.24 -0.41 -18.66
C ARG A 291 0.70 0.40 -17.81
N TYR A 292 1.92 -0.09 -17.65
CA TYR A 292 3.00 0.56 -16.94
C TYR A 292 4.09 1.02 -17.91
N GLU A 293 4.85 2.05 -17.53
CA GLU A 293 6.01 2.50 -18.29
C GLU A 293 7.08 1.41 -18.37
N THR A 294 7.76 1.30 -19.51
CA THR A 294 8.82 0.32 -19.73
C THR A 294 10.19 0.89 -19.37
N GLY A 295 11.12 0.01 -18.96
CA GLY A 295 12.53 0.40 -18.70
C GLY A 295 12.82 0.88 -17.27
N GLY A 296 11.92 0.62 -16.32
CA GLY A 296 12.20 0.84 -14.90
C GLY A 296 13.28 -0.08 -14.35
N LEU A 297 13.74 0.20 -13.13
CA LEU A 297 14.72 -0.63 -12.41
C LEU A 297 14.18 -2.01 -12.00
N GLY A 298 13.02 -2.46 -12.52
CA GLY A 298 12.27 -3.65 -12.14
C GLY A 298 11.57 -3.53 -10.77
N VAL A 299 10.76 -4.53 -10.40
CA VAL A 299 10.05 -4.58 -9.11
C VAL A 299 11.01 -5.02 -7.99
N VAL A 300 11.03 -4.28 -6.89
CA VAL A 300 11.66 -4.69 -5.63
C VAL A 300 10.55 -5.02 -4.64
N VAL A 301 10.78 -5.89 -3.68
CA VAL A 301 9.74 -6.31 -2.74
C VAL A 301 10.22 -6.16 -1.31
N GLN A 302 9.37 -5.56 -0.48
CA GLN A 302 9.45 -5.65 0.97
C GLN A 302 8.65 -6.89 1.40
N THR A 303 9.28 -7.77 2.17
CA THR A 303 8.62 -8.94 2.77
C THR A 303 8.76 -8.90 4.28
N ALA A 304 7.69 -9.31 4.98
CA ALA A 304 7.69 -9.39 6.42
C ALA A 304 6.93 -10.62 6.91
N TYR A 305 7.48 -11.31 7.92
CA TYR A 305 6.79 -12.37 8.63
C TYR A 305 6.46 -11.89 10.04
N GLY A 306 5.16 -11.79 10.33
CA GLY A 306 4.62 -11.27 11.58
C GLY A 306 3.98 -12.36 12.43
N VAL A 307 4.06 -12.21 13.75
CA VAL A 307 3.29 -13.00 14.71
C VAL A 307 2.77 -12.11 15.83
N GLU A 308 1.50 -12.28 16.16
CA GLU A 308 0.93 -11.73 17.40
C GLU A 308 0.94 -12.80 18.48
N VAL A 309 1.61 -12.52 19.59
CA VAL A 309 1.93 -13.53 20.60
C VAL A 309 1.74 -13.01 22.01
N GLU A 310 1.43 -13.93 22.91
CA GLU A 310 1.63 -13.74 24.34
C GLU A 310 3.04 -14.20 24.72
N VAL A 311 3.80 -13.39 25.46
CA VAL A 311 5.16 -13.68 25.90
C VAL A 311 5.32 -13.57 27.41
N GLU A 312 6.26 -14.31 27.99
CA GLU A 312 6.60 -14.18 29.43
C GLU A 312 7.11 -12.78 29.79
N HIS A 313 7.90 -12.19 28.90
CA HIS A 313 8.52 -10.88 29.11
C HIS A 313 8.81 -10.19 27.76
N TYR A 314 8.40 -8.93 27.65
CA TYR A 314 8.75 -8.06 26.52
C TYR A 314 10.05 -7.28 26.85
N PRO A 315 11.11 -7.37 26.03
CA PRO A 315 12.43 -6.84 26.39
C PRO A 315 12.61 -5.34 26.08
N TYR A 316 11.59 -4.66 25.56
CA TYR A 316 11.62 -3.21 25.29
C TYR A 316 10.61 -2.49 26.19
N ASP A 317 10.65 -1.16 26.17
CA ASP A 317 9.67 -0.33 26.87
C ASP A 317 8.32 -0.37 26.12
N PRO A 318 7.22 -0.85 26.76
CA PRO A 318 5.92 -0.99 26.10
C PRO A 318 5.21 0.35 25.83
N ASP A 319 5.68 1.47 26.40
CA ASP A 319 5.13 2.79 26.10
C ASP A 319 5.50 3.30 24.69
N PHE A 320 6.51 2.68 24.07
CA PHE A 320 7.04 3.05 22.77
C PHE A 320 6.81 1.94 21.76
N MET A 321 6.61 2.35 20.52
CA MET A 321 6.55 1.43 19.40
C MET A 321 7.97 1.15 18.88
N LEU A 322 8.34 -0.12 18.69
CA LEU A 322 9.63 -0.47 18.09
C LEU A 322 9.52 -0.38 16.57
N PHE A 323 10.02 0.71 16.00
CA PHE A 323 9.89 0.97 14.57
C PHE A 323 10.84 0.12 13.74
N MET A 324 12.13 0.10 14.10
CA MET A 324 13.12 -0.76 13.43
C MET A 324 14.23 -1.11 14.42
N ASP A 325 14.52 -2.39 14.58
CA ASP A 325 15.72 -2.87 15.29
C ASP A 325 16.60 -3.69 14.35
N TYR A 326 17.67 -3.06 13.87
CA TYR A 326 18.68 -3.66 12.99
C TYR A 326 19.82 -4.32 13.76
N ARG A 327 19.82 -4.31 15.10
CA ARG A 327 20.92 -4.88 15.87
C ARG A 327 21.12 -6.35 15.54
N ASP A 328 22.39 -6.75 15.55
CA ASP A 328 22.76 -8.12 15.28
C ASP A 328 22.28 -9.05 16.41
N TYR A 329 21.56 -10.09 16.02
CA TYR A 329 21.05 -11.11 16.92
C TYR A 329 21.86 -12.42 16.87
N LYS A 330 22.77 -12.53 15.90
CA LYS A 330 23.63 -13.71 15.70
C LYS A 330 24.91 -13.66 16.55
N GLY A 331 25.17 -12.55 17.26
CA GLY A 331 26.34 -12.39 18.13
C GLY A 331 27.65 -12.27 17.37
N ARG A 332 27.60 -11.71 16.17
CA ARG A 332 28.73 -11.54 15.26
C ARG A 332 29.61 -10.36 15.67
N GLU A 333 30.89 -10.44 15.36
CA GLU A 333 31.80 -9.30 15.55
C GLU A 333 31.42 -8.16 14.60
N LYS A 334 31.58 -6.91 15.05
CA LYS A 334 31.30 -5.73 14.22
C LYS A 334 32.11 -5.78 12.92
N GLY A 335 31.44 -5.63 11.78
CA GLY A 335 32.06 -5.67 10.45
C GLY A 335 32.27 -7.06 9.86
N SER A 336 31.81 -8.14 10.52
CA SER A 336 31.88 -9.51 9.99
C SER A 336 30.67 -9.93 9.13
N VAL A 337 29.70 -9.03 8.95
CA VAL A 337 28.54 -9.27 8.07
C VAL A 337 29.02 -9.18 6.62
N SER A 338 28.78 -10.26 5.87
CA SER A 338 29.10 -10.30 4.43
C SER A 338 28.28 -9.22 3.71
N ALA A 339 28.90 -8.53 2.75
CA ALA A 339 28.24 -7.49 1.96
C ALA A 339 27.07 -8.04 1.13
N GLU A 340 27.03 -9.36 0.94
CA GLU A 340 26.02 -10.09 0.20
C GLU A 340 24.80 -10.47 1.06
N GLU A 341 24.86 -10.38 2.40
CA GLU A 341 23.71 -10.69 3.25
C GLU A 341 22.72 -9.52 3.28
N VAL A 342 21.51 -9.76 2.80
CA VAL A 342 20.42 -8.77 2.88
C VAL A 342 19.97 -8.61 4.35
N PRO A 343 20.04 -7.38 4.91
CA PRO A 343 19.68 -7.12 6.30
C PRO A 343 18.17 -7.17 6.50
N THR A 344 17.76 -7.58 7.70
CA THR A 344 16.39 -7.53 8.18
C THR A 344 16.34 -6.83 9.53
N PHE A 345 15.20 -6.24 9.85
CA PHE A 345 14.97 -5.59 11.14
C PHE A 345 13.75 -6.18 11.84
N LEU A 346 13.75 -6.09 13.17
CA LEU A 346 12.59 -6.40 13.98
C LEU A 346 11.73 -5.15 14.13
N TYR A 347 10.44 -5.31 13.85
CA TYR A 347 9.38 -4.35 14.10
C TYR A 347 8.50 -4.92 15.22
N ALA A 348 8.11 -4.10 16.21
CA ALA A 348 7.24 -4.58 17.28
C ALA A 348 6.22 -3.55 17.77
N MET A 349 5.00 -4.02 17.97
CA MET A 349 3.86 -3.28 18.51
C MET A 349 3.40 -3.93 19.81
N PRO A 350 3.80 -3.41 20.98
CA PRO A 350 3.34 -3.93 22.26
C PRO A 350 1.88 -3.51 22.52
N ILE A 351 0.97 -4.47 22.48
CA ILE A 351 -0.48 -4.26 22.74
C ILE A 351 -0.73 -4.21 24.25
N SER A 352 0.02 -5.01 25.01
CA SER A 352 0.10 -4.97 26.46
C SER A 352 1.53 -5.25 26.91
N CYS A 353 1.76 -5.40 28.22
CA CYS A 353 3.06 -5.80 28.75
C CYS A 353 3.50 -7.22 28.34
N THR A 354 2.57 -8.06 27.88
CA THR A 354 2.81 -9.47 27.53
C THR A 354 2.28 -9.86 26.16
N ARG A 355 1.32 -9.12 25.58
CA ARG A 355 0.80 -9.34 24.23
C ARG A 355 1.46 -8.39 23.26
N VAL A 356 2.15 -8.93 22.26
CA VAL A 356 2.97 -8.14 21.33
C VAL A 356 2.83 -8.70 19.92
N PHE A 357 2.71 -7.81 18.94
CA PHE A 357 2.92 -8.16 17.53
C PHE A 357 4.38 -7.91 17.18
N PHE A 358 5.09 -8.96 16.77
CA PHE A 358 6.46 -8.90 16.28
C PHE A 358 6.48 -9.21 14.80
N GLU A 359 7.34 -8.53 14.05
CA GLU A 359 7.49 -8.75 12.62
C GLU A 359 8.96 -8.63 12.21
N GLU A 360 9.53 -9.69 11.65
CA GLU A 360 10.84 -9.63 11.02
C GLU A 360 10.66 -9.20 9.57
N THR A 361 11.29 -8.08 9.20
CA THR A 361 11.07 -7.42 7.92
C THR A 361 12.35 -7.30 7.12
N CYS A 362 12.28 -7.71 5.85
CA CYS A 362 13.24 -7.35 4.82
C CYS A 362 12.74 -6.09 4.11
N LEU A 363 13.43 -4.96 4.30
CA LEU A 363 12.98 -3.65 3.80
C LEU A 363 12.74 -3.63 2.29
N ALA A 364 13.69 -4.17 1.52
CA ALA A 364 13.63 -4.18 0.07
C ALA A 364 14.68 -5.15 -0.46
N ALA A 365 14.26 -6.17 -1.22
CA ALA A 365 15.18 -7.13 -1.83
C ALA A 365 14.81 -7.50 -3.26
N ARG A 366 15.85 -7.82 -4.04
CA ARG A 366 15.75 -8.54 -5.30
C ARG A 366 16.93 -9.52 -5.41
N PRO A 367 16.69 -10.84 -5.51
CA PRO A 367 15.40 -11.51 -5.45
C PRO A 367 14.70 -11.30 -4.10
N THR A 368 13.38 -11.52 -4.06
CA THR A 368 12.57 -11.36 -2.85
C THR A 368 13.05 -12.28 -1.73
N MET A 369 13.08 -11.80 -0.49
CA MET A 369 13.42 -12.65 0.66
C MET A 369 12.23 -13.56 1.02
N PRO A 370 12.40 -14.90 1.06
CA PRO A 370 11.33 -15.84 1.38
C PRO A 370 10.80 -15.67 2.80
N PHE A 371 9.51 -15.93 3.02
CA PHE A 371 8.91 -15.83 4.35
C PHE A 371 9.48 -16.86 5.34
N SER A 372 9.92 -18.03 4.86
CA SER A 372 10.59 -19.05 5.68
C SER A 372 11.88 -18.52 6.33
N VAL A 373 12.68 -17.76 5.57
CA VAL A 373 13.91 -17.14 6.07
C VAL A 373 13.58 -16.09 7.13
N LEU A 374 12.56 -15.25 6.90
CA LEU A 374 12.13 -14.24 7.87
C LEU A 374 11.63 -14.88 9.18
N ARG A 375 10.88 -15.98 9.07
CA ARG A 375 10.42 -16.77 10.22
C ARG A 375 11.59 -17.34 11.03
N GLU A 376 12.58 -17.92 10.36
CA GLU A 376 13.78 -18.45 11.03
C GLU A 376 14.55 -17.34 11.76
N ARG A 377 14.76 -16.19 11.09
CA ARG A 377 15.42 -15.02 11.68
C ARG A 377 14.67 -14.47 12.89
N LEU A 378 13.33 -14.40 12.83
CA LEU A 378 12.51 -14.00 13.97
C LEU A 378 12.68 -14.95 15.17
N GLN A 379 12.69 -16.26 14.92
CA GLN A 379 12.92 -17.26 15.97
C GLN A 379 14.32 -17.17 16.58
N GLU A 380 15.35 -16.90 15.76
CA GLU A 380 16.71 -16.65 16.26
C GLU A 380 16.77 -15.41 17.15
N ARG A 381 16.09 -14.31 16.77
CA ARG A 381 15.96 -13.10 17.60
C ARG A 381 15.29 -13.41 18.93
N PHE A 382 14.16 -14.13 18.92
CA PHE A 382 13.47 -14.52 20.14
C PHE A 382 14.38 -15.30 21.10
N LYS A 383 15.12 -16.28 20.58
CA LYS A 383 16.11 -17.04 21.38
C LYS A 383 17.19 -16.13 21.95
N LYS A 384 17.75 -15.24 21.14
CA LYS A 384 18.82 -14.31 21.55
C LYS A 384 18.36 -13.35 22.65
N MET A 385 17.14 -12.83 22.54
CA MET A 385 16.55 -11.87 23.46
C MET A 385 15.90 -12.53 24.68
N GLY A 386 15.86 -13.87 24.74
CA GLY A 386 15.19 -14.60 25.82
C GLY A 386 13.66 -14.48 25.79
N ILE A 387 13.08 -14.12 24.65
CA ILE A 387 11.62 -14.04 24.48
C ILE A 387 11.05 -15.46 24.43
N LYS A 388 10.20 -15.79 25.40
CA LYS A 388 9.45 -17.05 25.41
C LYS A 388 8.00 -16.81 25.04
N VAL A 389 7.60 -17.38 23.91
CA VAL A 389 6.21 -17.34 23.42
C VAL A 389 5.38 -18.35 24.19
N LEU A 390 4.33 -17.87 24.86
CA LEU A 390 3.36 -18.68 25.58
C LEU A 390 2.17 -19.07 24.70
N HIS A 391 1.77 -18.17 23.80
CA HIS A 391 0.63 -18.38 22.90
C HIS A 391 0.80 -17.57 21.61
N ILE A 392 0.30 -18.10 20.49
CA ILE A 392 0.26 -17.40 19.20
C ILE A 392 -1.21 -17.12 18.87
N TYR A 393 -1.55 -15.85 18.73
CA TYR A 393 -2.88 -15.38 18.35
C TYR A 393 -3.06 -15.30 16.84
N GLU A 394 -2.04 -14.81 16.12
CA GLU A 394 -2.08 -14.61 14.68
C GLU A 394 -0.67 -14.78 14.07
N GLU A 395 -0.58 -15.30 12.84
CA GLU A 395 0.61 -15.24 11.99
C GLU A 395 0.29 -14.40 10.75
N GLU A 396 1.22 -13.58 10.24
CA GLU A 396 1.02 -12.69 9.08
C GLU A 396 2.15 -12.82 8.05
N TRP A 397 1.77 -12.80 6.77
CA TRP A 397 2.69 -12.78 5.63
C TRP A 397 2.49 -11.50 4.83
N SER A 398 3.32 -10.50 5.08
CA SER A 398 3.23 -9.19 4.44
C SER A 398 4.10 -9.15 3.18
N TYR A 399 3.47 -8.94 2.03
CA TYR A 399 4.13 -8.84 0.73
C TYR A 399 3.82 -7.49 0.08
N ILE A 400 4.84 -6.67 -0.11
CA ILE A 400 4.66 -5.28 -0.53
C ILE A 400 5.62 -5.00 -1.70
N PRO A 401 5.13 -4.99 -2.95
CA PRO A 401 5.92 -4.54 -4.08
C PRO A 401 6.25 -3.05 -3.90
N VAL A 402 7.53 -2.70 -3.91
CA VAL A 402 8.06 -1.33 -3.76
C VAL A 402 8.83 -0.92 -5.02
N GLY A 403 8.85 0.38 -5.31
CA GLY A 403 9.60 0.92 -6.46
C GLY A 403 9.13 0.44 -7.83
N SER A 404 7.84 0.04 -7.93
CA SER A 404 7.24 -0.36 -9.21
C SER A 404 7.19 0.82 -10.19
N THR A 405 7.24 0.50 -11.48
CA THR A 405 7.04 1.46 -12.58
C THR A 405 5.71 2.20 -12.43
N LEU A 406 5.65 3.45 -12.89
CA LEU A 406 4.43 4.24 -12.86
C LEU A 406 3.47 3.76 -13.96
N PRO A 407 2.15 3.82 -13.74
CA PRO A 407 1.18 3.62 -14.82
C PRO A 407 1.37 4.67 -15.92
N VAL A 408 1.18 4.27 -17.18
CA VAL A 408 1.21 5.18 -18.33
C VAL A 408 0.11 6.23 -18.18
N THR A 409 0.47 7.51 -18.09
CA THR A 409 -0.51 8.58 -17.83
C THR A 409 -1.42 8.92 -19.00
N SER A 410 -1.07 8.49 -20.22
CA SER A 410 -1.88 8.70 -21.43
C SER A 410 -2.94 7.62 -21.64
N GLN A 411 -2.97 6.57 -20.81
CA GLN A 411 -4.03 5.58 -20.84
C GLN A 411 -5.30 6.15 -20.18
N ARG A 412 -6.44 5.55 -20.51
CA ARG A 412 -7.73 6.06 -20.07
C ARG A 412 -8.10 5.62 -18.65
N GLN A 413 -7.69 4.42 -18.26
CA GLN A 413 -7.89 3.90 -16.93
C GLN A 413 -6.86 4.52 -15.98
N LEU A 414 -7.30 4.99 -14.82
CA LEU A 414 -6.39 5.58 -13.83
C LEU A 414 -6.07 4.57 -12.73
N GLY A 415 -4.79 4.34 -12.47
CA GLY A 415 -4.39 3.62 -11.26
C GLY A 415 -4.61 4.48 -10.01
N PHE A 416 -4.92 3.85 -8.88
CA PHE A 416 -4.94 4.50 -7.57
C PHE A 416 -4.40 3.58 -6.48
N GLY A 417 -3.72 4.15 -5.48
CA GLY A 417 -3.10 3.40 -4.39
C GLY A 417 -1.99 2.48 -4.90
N ALA A 418 -2.01 1.21 -4.47
CA ALA A 418 -0.99 0.23 -4.83
C ALA A 418 -0.90 -0.02 -6.35
N ALA A 419 -2.02 0.03 -7.06
CA ALA A 419 -2.06 -0.09 -8.52
C ALA A 419 -1.33 1.05 -9.24
N ALA A 420 -1.18 2.21 -8.59
CA ALA A 420 -0.45 3.37 -9.10
C ALA A 420 0.97 3.52 -8.52
N SER A 421 1.51 2.47 -7.88
CA SER A 421 2.84 2.52 -7.26
C SER A 421 2.97 3.60 -6.18
N MET A 422 1.86 4.00 -5.53
CA MET A 422 1.83 5.00 -4.46
C MET A 422 2.28 4.41 -3.11
N VAL A 423 3.31 3.57 -3.11
CA VAL A 423 3.97 3.04 -1.89
C VAL A 423 5.00 4.04 -1.44
N HIS A 424 5.08 4.26 -0.13
CA HIS A 424 6.33 4.82 0.39
C HIS A 424 7.41 3.72 0.46
N PRO A 425 8.50 3.80 -0.32
CA PRO A 425 9.45 2.71 -0.47
C PRO A 425 10.28 2.43 0.80
N ALA A 426 10.39 3.38 1.74
CA ALA A 426 11.18 3.20 2.97
C ALA A 426 10.37 2.68 4.17
N THR A 427 9.05 2.59 4.07
CA THR A 427 8.19 2.19 5.20
C THR A 427 7.14 1.14 4.82
N GLY A 428 7.01 0.81 3.52
CA GLY A 428 5.96 -0.07 3.01
C GLY A 428 4.53 0.46 3.21
N LYS A 429 4.37 1.72 3.64
CA LYS A 429 3.06 2.29 3.98
C LYS A 429 2.30 2.76 2.73
N TRP A 430 1.04 2.36 2.66
CA TRP A 430 0.10 2.67 1.57
C TRP A 430 -1.01 3.64 1.96
N LEU A 431 -1.41 3.65 3.23
CA LEU A 431 -2.59 4.36 3.70
C LEU A 431 -2.48 5.89 3.57
N LEU A 432 -1.26 6.42 3.39
CA LEU A 432 -0.96 7.84 3.62
C LEU A 432 -0.30 8.56 2.43
N SER A 433 0.01 7.87 1.33
CA SER A 433 0.55 8.53 0.12
C SER A 433 -0.49 9.39 -0.63
N SER A 434 -1.74 9.47 -0.17
CA SER A 434 -2.90 9.88 -0.99
C SER A 434 -3.59 11.24 -0.74
N PRO A 435 -3.15 12.16 0.14
CA PRO A 435 -3.68 13.54 0.05
C PRO A 435 -2.65 14.62 -0.33
N LEU A 436 -1.37 14.44 0.02
CA LEU A 436 -0.37 15.52 -0.14
C LEU A 436 0.38 15.47 -1.48
N SER A 437 0.58 14.28 -2.07
CA SER A 437 1.24 14.19 -3.39
C SER A 437 0.34 14.65 -4.55
N VAL A 438 -0.99 14.57 -4.40
CA VAL A 438 -1.95 14.96 -5.45
C VAL A 438 -2.04 16.48 -5.64
N ARG A 439 -1.71 17.28 -4.61
CA ARG A 439 -1.59 18.74 -4.78
C ARG A 439 -0.35 19.16 -5.57
N GLY A 440 0.72 18.38 -5.56
CA GLY A 440 1.95 18.70 -6.32
C GLY A 440 1.83 18.39 -7.81
N SER A 441 1.16 17.29 -8.17
CA SER A 441 1.14 16.81 -9.56
C SER A 441 0.11 17.51 -10.45
N ILE A 442 -0.95 18.11 -9.87
CA ILE A 442 -2.00 18.83 -10.62
C ILE A 442 -1.67 20.32 -10.79
N LEU A 443 -0.83 20.91 -9.91
CA LEU A 443 -0.44 22.33 -10.01
C LEU A 443 0.81 22.59 -10.87
N CYS A 444 1.66 21.59 -11.13
CA CYS A 444 2.91 21.79 -11.88
C CYS A 444 2.79 21.82 -13.42
N ARG A 445 1.58 21.84 -14.00
CA ARG A 445 1.37 21.97 -15.47
C ARG A 445 0.61 23.22 -15.92
N SER A 446 0.45 24.21 -15.04
CA SER A 446 -0.12 25.51 -15.44
C SER A 446 0.91 26.61 -15.68
N HIS A 447 2.21 26.37 -15.48
CA HIS A 447 3.30 27.26 -15.89
C HIS A 447 4.47 26.44 -16.46
N CYS A 448 4.38 26.09 -17.75
CA CYS A 448 5.48 25.90 -18.71
C CYS A 448 4.87 25.62 -20.08
#